data_AF-A0A6P0YJ43-F1
#
_entry.id   AF-A0A6P0YJ43-F1
#
_cell.length_a   1.000
_cell.length_b   1.000
_cell.length_c   1.000
_cell.angle_alpha   90.00
_cell.angle_beta   90.00
_cell.angle_gamma   90.00
#
_symmetry.space_group_name_H-M   'P 1'
#
loop_
_entity.id
_entity.type
_entity.pdbx_description
1 polymer ?
#
loop_
_entity_poly.entity_id
_entity_poly.type
_entity_poly.pdbx_seq_one_letter_code
_entity_poly.pdbx_strand_id
1 'polypeptide(L)'
;MVTALFTSTPMQNQSGDRLVSKVAGAAIAALFKSSDQVEANVRAEPVAKLLQGSLDGFDFIGKGMQMYNGLRIEVMELYLQAISIDFSAIFTGKVKLKQPIQATMRTVLTESDLTTSFNTPFVVEKLQRLKYQGQPLHFQNTQMTITEDRALRLNTQVGVGSSNQPIDVDFTANIEVEERRKIKFVNVKYNGNQESIDLGKSLIDHVNNLLDLDKFAIENTQLRVE
;
A
#
# COMPACT_ATOMS: atom_id res chain seq x y z
N MET A 1 4.37 15.26 -13.95
CA MET A 1 4.86 13.92 -14.29
C MET A 1 5.67 13.41 -13.12
N VAL A 2 5.25 12.32 -12.48
CA VAL A 2 6.06 11.67 -11.43
C VAL A 2 7.15 10.90 -12.15
N THR A 3 8.36 11.46 -12.17
CA THR A 3 9.53 10.77 -12.69
C THR A 3 9.84 9.60 -11.75
N ALA A 4 9.93 8.38 -12.29
CA ALA A 4 10.45 7.27 -11.50
C ALA A 4 11.86 7.63 -11.04
N LEU A 5 12.13 7.53 -9.74
CA LEU A 5 13.37 8.07 -9.15
C LEU A 5 14.61 7.30 -9.58
N PHE A 6 14.44 6.12 -10.18
CA PHE A 6 15.52 5.17 -10.47
C PHE A 6 15.48 4.70 -11.94
N THR A 7 15.43 5.63 -12.89
CA THR A 7 15.63 5.31 -14.31
C THR A 7 17.07 5.60 -14.75
N SER A 8 18.01 4.68 -14.53
CA SER A 8 19.24 4.56 -15.36
C SER A 8 20.21 3.49 -14.88
N THR A 9 19.85 2.22 -15.03
CA THR A 9 20.86 1.21 -15.36
C THR A 9 20.35 0.35 -16.50
N PRO A 10 21.02 0.32 -17.67
CA PRO A 10 20.68 -0.63 -18.71
C PRO A 10 20.82 -2.04 -18.13
N MET A 11 19.70 -2.73 -18.00
CA MET A 11 19.61 -4.09 -17.44
C MET A 11 20.38 -5.07 -18.33
N GLN A 12 21.62 -5.36 -17.96
CA GLN A 12 22.53 -6.22 -18.72
C GLN A 12 22.25 -7.69 -18.36
N ASN A 13 21.15 -8.25 -18.89
CA ASN A 13 20.76 -9.64 -18.60
C ASN A 13 21.29 -10.61 -19.66
N GLN A 14 21.89 -11.72 -19.21
CA GLN A 14 22.17 -12.92 -20.02
C GLN A 14 20.85 -13.57 -20.49
N SER A 15 20.87 -14.39 -21.55
CA SER A 15 19.66 -14.87 -22.25
C SER A 15 18.68 -15.68 -21.38
N GLY A 16 19.17 -16.45 -20.40
CA GLY A 16 18.34 -17.29 -19.52
C GLY A 16 17.50 -16.48 -18.52
N ASP A 17 18.10 -15.47 -17.88
CA ASP A 17 17.43 -14.61 -16.89
C ASP A 17 16.27 -13.82 -17.51
N ARG A 18 16.34 -13.51 -18.81
CA ARG A 18 15.28 -12.80 -19.53
C ARG A 18 13.97 -13.60 -19.62
N LEU A 19 14.05 -14.92 -19.82
CA LEU A 19 12.85 -15.76 -19.89
C LEU A 19 12.18 -15.86 -18.52
N VAL A 20 12.97 -16.11 -17.48
CA VAL A 20 12.49 -16.17 -16.09
C VAL A 20 11.85 -14.85 -15.68
N SER A 21 12.51 -13.73 -15.98
CA SER A 21 12.01 -12.38 -15.72
C SER A 21 10.66 -12.09 -16.40
N LYS A 22 10.49 -12.50 -17.66
CA LYS A 22 9.21 -12.37 -18.36
C LYS A 22 8.08 -13.18 -17.72
N VAL A 23 8.37 -14.42 -17.33
CA VAL A 23 7.37 -15.28 -16.65
C VAL A 23 7.00 -14.70 -15.29
N ALA A 24 7.99 -14.25 -14.51
CA ALA A 24 7.76 -13.58 -13.23
C ALA A 24 6.90 -12.31 -13.41
N GLY A 25 7.22 -11.47 -14.40
CA GLY A 25 6.46 -10.27 -14.72
C GLY A 25 5.01 -10.59 -15.08
N ALA A 26 4.77 -11.60 -15.91
CA ALA A 26 3.41 -12.04 -16.26
C ALA A 26 2.63 -12.58 -15.05
N ALA A 27 3.29 -13.37 -14.19
CA ALA A 27 2.68 -13.90 -12.97
C ALA A 27 2.30 -12.78 -11.98
N ILE A 28 3.17 -11.78 -11.83
CA ILE A 28 2.90 -10.61 -10.97
C ILE A 28 1.81 -9.72 -11.58
N ALA A 29 1.83 -9.50 -12.90
CA ALA A 29 0.79 -8.74 -13.60
C ALA A 29 -0.60 -9.35 -13.36
N ALA A 30 -0.70 -10.67 -13.30
CA ALA A 30 -1.94 -11.39 -13.01
C ALA A 30 -2.48 -11.19 -11.57
N LEU A 31 -1.69 -10.62 -10.65
CA LEU A 31 -2.17 -10.24 -9.31
C LEU A 31 -3.04 -8.97 -9.37
N PHE A 32 -2.96 -8.20 -10.46
CA PHE A 32 -3.73 -6.99 -10.67
C PHE A 32 -4.90 -7.26 -11.61
N LYS A 33 -6.00 -6.53 -11.39
CA LYS A 33 -7.13 -6.49 -12.34
C LYS A 33 -6.70 -5.86 -13.66
N SER A 34 -5.87 -4.82 -13.58
CA SER A 34 -5.22 -4.18 -14.72
C SER A 34 -3.96 -3.44 -14.26
N SER A 35 -3.07 -3.15 -15.20
CA SER A 35 -1.85 -2.36 -14.97
C SER A 35 -1.41 -1.71 -16.27
N ASP A 36 -0.87 -0.50 -16.22
CA ASP A 36 -0.33 0.17 -17.41
C ASP A 36 1.04 -0.40 -17.82
N GLN A 37 1.87 -0.69 -16.82
CA GLN A 37 3.21 -1.26 -17.03
C GLN A 37 3.56 -2.18 -15.86
N VAL A 38 4.13 -3.35 -16.17
CA VAL A 38 4.73 -4.27 -15.20
C VAL A 38 6.05 -4.78 -15.76
N GLU A 39 7.12 -4.53 -15.01
CA GLU A 39 8.45 -5.04 -15.29
C GLU A 39 8.98 -5.75 -14.05
N ALA A 40 9.52 -6.94 -14.26
CA ALA A 40 10.16 -7.74 -13.22
C ALA A 40 11.51 -8.20 -13.74
N ASN A 41 12.53 -8.17 -12.89
CA ASN A 41 13.88 -8.61 -13.19
C ASN A 41 14.33 -9.63 -12.14
N VAL A 42 14.50 -10.89 -12.56
CA VAL A 42 15.04 -11.95 -11.72
C VAL A 42 16.52 -12.10 -12.05
N ARG A 43 17.39 -11.87 -11.07
CA ARG A 43 18.84 -12.07 -11.21
C ARG A 43 19.25 -13.41 -10.62
N ALA A 44 19.87 -14.26 -11.42
CA ALA A 44 20.42 -15.52 -10.93
C ALA A 44 21.60 -16.00 -11.78
N GLU A 45 22.82 -15.84 -11.27
CA GLU A 45 24.03 -16.35 -11.94
C GLU A 45 24.69 -17.49 -11.16
N PRO A 46 24.83 -18.72 -11.72
CA PRO A 46 24.20 -19.19 -12.96
C PRO A 46 22.69 -19.42 -12.78
N VAL A 47 21.90 -19.32 -13.87
CA VAL A 47 20.43 -19.48 -13.89
C VAL A 47 19.98 -20.78 -13.21
N ALA A 48 20.77 -21.85 -13.31
CA ALA A 48 20.48 -23.15 -12.74
C ALA A 48 20.25 -23.14 -11.21
N LYS A 49 20.77 -22.14 -10.49
CA LYS A 49 20.56 -22.04 -9.04
C LYS A 49 19.11 -21.68 -8.64
N LEU A 50 18.30 -21.18 -9.59
CA LEU A 50 16.85 -21.05 -9.39
C LEU A 50 16.20 -22.40 -9.07
N LEU A 51 16.69 -23.49 -9.68
CA LEU A 51 16.24 -24.86 -9.39
C LEU A 51 16.61 -25.33 -7.99
N GLN A 52 17.58 -24.68 -7.36
CA GLN A 52 17.99 -24.91 -5.97
C GLN A 52 17.30 -23.94 -5.00
N GLY A 53 16.34 -23.15 -5.51
CA GLY A 53 15.61 -22.17 -4.72
C GLY A 53 16.44 -20.94 -4.35
N SER A 54 17.39 -20.50 -5.17
CA SER A 54 18.19 -19.30 -4.88
C SER A 54 18.17 -18.30 -6.03
N LEU A 55 18.19 -17.01 -5.70
CA LEU A 55 18.32 -15.88 -6.64
C LEU A 55 19.17 -14.78 -6.00
N ASP A 56 19.91 -14.03 -6.81
CA ASP A 56 20.79 -12.93 -6.36
C ASP A 56 20.02 -11.66 -5.98
N GLY A 57 18.86 -11.49 -6.61
CA GLY A 57 17.96 -10.40 -6.30
C GLY A 57 16.80 -10.33 -7.26
N PHE A 58 15.84 -9.50 -6.90
CA PHE A 58 14.64 -9.29 -7.68
C PHE A 58 14.27 -7.82 -7.65
N ASP A 59 14.03 -7.25 -8.82
CA ASP A 59 13.49 -5.89 -8.93
C ASP A 59 12.13 -5.95 -9.61
N PHE A 60 11.23 -5.08 -9.18
CA PHE A 60 9.92 -4.90 -9.76
C PHE A 60 9.59 -3.43 -9.88
N ILE A 61 9.04 -3.04 -11.03
CA ILE A 61 8.48 -1.73 -11.27
C ILE A 61 7.10 -1.93 -11.90
N GLY A 62 6.07 -1.42 -11.23
CA GLY A 62 4.70 -1.41 -11.70
C GLY A 62 4.15 0.01 -11.79
N LYS A 63 3.29 0.27 -12.78
CA LYS A 63 2.58 1.56 -12.93
C LYS A 63 1.10 1.36 -13.20
N GLY A 64 0.29 2.30 -12.72
CA GLY A 64 -1.15 2.33 -12.96
C GLY A 64 -1.85 1.03 -12.55
N MET A 65 -1.46 0.44 -11.44
CA MET A 65 -1.93 -0.88 -11.01
C MET A 65 -3.28 -0.75 -10.32
N GLN A 66 -4.29 -1.46 -10.84
CA GLN A 66 -5.60 -1.62 -10.22
C GLN A 66 -5.73 -3.02 -9.61
N MET A 67 -5.97 -3.09 -8.32
CA MET A 67 -6.22 -4.32 -7.59
C MET A 67 -7.67 -4.80 -7.77
N TYR A 68 -7.92 -6.09 -7.59
CA TYR A 68 -9.28 -6.66 -7.68
C TYR A 68 -10.25 -6.11 -6.63
N ASN A 69 -9.74 -5.70 -5.47
CA ASN A 69 -10.53 -5.04 -4.43
C ASN A 69 -10.83 -3.56 -4.71
N GLY A 70 -10.38 -3.03 -5.87
CA GLY A 70 -10.61 -1.67 -6.32
C GLY A 70 -9.52 -0.67 -5.91
N LEU A 71 -8.56 -1.06 -5.06
CA LEU A 71 -7.43 -0.20 -4.70
C LEU A 71 -6.57 0.10 -5.93
N ARG A 72 -6.01 1.32 -5.99
CA ARG A 72 -5.17 1.75 -7.10
C ARG A 72 -3.82 2.27 -6.60
N ILE A 73 -2.78 1.99 -7.36
CA ILE A 73 -1.41 2.44 -7.11
C ILE A 73 -0.82 3.01 -8.40
N GLU A 74 -0.38 4.26 -8.36
CA GLU A 74 0.22 4.93 -9.52
C GLU A 74 1.59 4.36 -9.85
N VAL A 75 2.46 4.18 -8.85
CA VAL A 75 3.78 3.55 -9.02
C VAL A 75 4.09 2.67 -7.83
N MET A 76 4.65 1.48 -8.09
CA MET A 76 5.29 0.64 -7.08
C MET A 76 6.65 0.21 -7.60
N GLU A 77 7.68 0.43 -6.79
CA GLU A 77 9.04 -0.05 -7.01
C GLU A 77 9.36 -0.99 -5.84
N LEU A 78 9.82 -2.20 -6.12
CA LEU A 78 10.21 -3.19 -5.11
C LEU A 78 11.57 -3.77 -5.46
N TYR A 79 12.47 -3.78 -4.49
CA TYR A 79 13.82 -4.31 -4.61
C TYR A 79 14.06 -5.33 -3.51
N LEU A 80 14.47 -6.53 -3.90
CA LEU A 80 14.83 -7.64 -3.02
C LEU A 80 16.30 -7.99 -3.25
N GLN A 81 17.01 -8.20 -2.14
CA GLN A 81 18.36 -8.76 -2.15
C GLN A 81 18.30 -10.28 -2.38
N ALA A 82 19.44 -10.96 -2.23
CA ALA A 82 19.54 -12.40 -2.45
C ALA A 82 18.54 -13.18 -1.57
N ILE A 83 17.77 -14.06 -2.22
CA ILE A 83 16.77 -14.91 -1.57
C ILE A 83 17.23 -16.36 -1.70
N SER A 84 17.09 -17.12 -0.62
CA SER A 84 17.29 -18.57 -0.66
C SER A 84 16.14 -19.26 0.07
N ILE A 85 15.44 -20.14 -0.62
CA ILE A 85 14.35 -20.97 -0.10
C ILE A 85 14.83 -22.41 0.10
N ASP A 86 14.29 -23.05 1.12
CA ASP A 86 14.44 -24.48 1.35
C ASP A 86 13.51 -25.24 0.40
N PHE A 87 14.05 -25.67 -0.74
CA PHE A 87 13.29 -26.38 -1.76
C PHE A 87 12.70 -27.71 -1.23
N SER A 88 13.30 -28.32 -0.20
CA SER A 88 12.77 -29.54 0.40
C SER A 88 11.42 -29.31 1.09
N ALA A 89 11.22 -28.11 1.65
CA ALA A 89 9.98 -27.73 2.31
C ALA A 89 8.79 -27.63 1.34
N ILE A 90 9.05 -27.36 0.06
CA ILE A 90 8.00 -27.24 -0.97
C ILE A 90 7.23 -28.56 -1.14
N PHE A 91 7.91 -29.70 -1.03
CA PHE A 91 7.27 -31.02 -1.07
C PHE A 91 6.31 -31.28 0.11
N THR A 92 6.41 -30.48 1.17
CA THR A 92 5.47 -30.48 2.30
C THR A 92 4.39 -29.40 2.20
N GLY A 93 4.30 -28.71 1.05
CA GLY A 93 3.40 -27.58 0.83
C GLY A 93 3.83 -26.29 1.53
N LYS A 94 5.08 -26.21 1.99
CA LYS A 94 5.61 -25.06 2.74
C LYS A 94 6.66 -24.32 1.94
N VAL A 95 6.60 -23.00 1.95
CA VAL A 95 7.72 -22.16 1.52
C VAL A 95 8.48 -21.73 2.77
N LYS A 96 9.75 -22.10 2.86
CA LYS A 96 10.60 -21.74 3.99
C LYS A 96 11.84 -21.01 3.48
N LEU A 97 12.11 -19.84 4.04
CA LEU A 97 13.35 -19.12 3.78
C LEU A 97 14.51 -19.79 4.54
N LYS A 98 15.68 -19.91 3.90
CA LYS A 98 16.91 -20.36 4.56
C LYS A 98 17.54 -19.24 5.41
N GLN A 99 17.24 -17.99 5.07
CA GLN A 99 17.70 -16.79 5.76
C GLN A 99 16.65 -15.67 5.65
N PRO A 100 16.60 -14.73 6.60
CA PRO A 100 15.75 -13.54 6.48
C PRO A 100 16.02 -12.79 5.18
N ILE A 101 14.97 -12.22 4.59
CA ILE A 101 15.08 -11.39 3.40
C ILE A 101 14.86 -9.93 3.76
N GLN A 102 15.51 -9.03 3.03
CA GLN A 102 15.28 -7.60 3.13
C GLN A 102 14.71 -7.08 1.81
N ALA A 103 13.71 -6.22 1.93
CA ALA A 103 12.98 -5.63 0.83
C ALA A 103 12.91 -4.12 1.01
N THR A 104 13.13 -3.39 -0.07
CA THR A 104 12.84 -1.95 -0.13
C THR A 104 11.71 -1.75 -1.10
N MET A 105 10.64 -1.09 -0.66
CA MET A 105 9.48 -0.77 -1.48
C MET A 105 9.22 0.73 -1.45
N ARG A 106 8.95 1.30 -2.63
CA ARG A 106 8.44 2.67 -2.77
C ARG A 106 7.10 2.62 -3.48
N THR A 107 6.11 3.28 -2.90
CA THR A 107 4.76 3.36 -3.45
C THR A 107 4.36 4.81 -3.63
N VAL A 108 3.73 5.12 -4.75
CA VAL A 108 3.16 6.44 -5.06
C VAL A 108 1.66 6.29 -5.23
N LEU A 109 0.91 7.14 -4.52
CA LEU A 109 -0.54 7.29 -4.63
C LEU A 109 -0.86 8.72 -5.04
N THR A 110 -1.72 8.88 -6.03
CA THR A 110 -2.27 10.19 -6.43
C THR A 110 -3.52 10.52 -5.62
N GLU A 111 -3.97 11.77 -5.66
CA GLU A 111 -5.27 12.19 -5.08
C GLU A 111 -6.43 11.35 -5.62
N SER A 112 -6.38 11.02 -6.92
CA SER A 112 -7.38 10.17 -7.58
C SER A 112 -7.32 8.74 -7.06
N ASP A 113 -6.12 8.18 -6.84
CA ASP A 113 -5.95 6.85 -6.26
C ASP A 113 -6.52 6.80 -4.84
N LEU A 114 -6.20 7.80 -4.01
CA LEU A 114 -6.70 7.91 -2.63
C LEU A 114 -8.23 8.01 -2.63
N THR A 115 -8.78 8.95 -3.38
CA THR A 115 -10.23 9.19 -3.48
C THR A 115 -10.96 7.95 -3.98
N THR A 116 -10.50 7.35 -5.08
CA THR A 116 -11.14 6.15 -5.64
C THR A 116 -11.06 4.99 -4.66
N SER A 117 -9.87 4.76 -4.06
CA SER A 117 -9.64 3.65 -3.12
C SER A 117 -10.52 3.77 -1.87
N PHE A 118 -10.66 4.96 -1.30
CA PHE A 118 -11.49 5.17 -0.09
C PHE A 118 -12.98 4.95 -0.32
N ASN A 119 -13.47 5.09 -1.55
CA ASN A 119 -14.85 4.82 -1.91
C ASN A 119 -15.07 3.38 -2.42
N THR A 120 -14.05 2.52 -2.41
CA THR A 120 -14.23 1.11 -2.74
C THR A 120 -14.99 0.38 -1.63
N PRO A 121 -15.80 -0.64 -1.95
CA PRO A 121 -16.44 -1.48 -0.93
C PRO A 121 -15.43 -2.02 0.08
N PHE A 122 -14.23 -2.38 -0.38
CA PHE A 122 -13.16 -2.90 0.48
C PHE A 122 -12.77 -1.93 1.60
N VAL A 123 -12.55 -0.66 1.30
CA VAL A 123 -12.17 0.33 2.33
C VAL A 123 -13.38 0.74 3.16
N VAL A 124 -14.52 1.01 2.51
CA VAL A 124 -15.76 1.43 3.19
C VAL A 124 -16.19 0.41 4.24
N GLU A 125 -16.20 -0.89 3.92
CA GLU A 125 -16.56 -1.96 4.87
C GLU A 125 -15.59 -2.05 6.07
N LYS A 126 -14.32 -1.69 5.89
CA LYS A 126 -13.35 -1.63 6.99
C LYS A 126 -13.61 -0.43 7.88
N LEU A 127 -13.89 0.73 7.28
CA LEU A 127 -14.21 1.96 8.00
C LEU A 127 -15.54 1.88 8.74
N GLN A 128 -16.49 1.07 8.27
CA GLN A 128 -17.74 0.79 9.01
C GLN A 128 -17.56 0.13 10.37
N ARG A 129 -16.37 -0.42 10.63
CA ARG A 129 -16.02 -0.99 11.94
C ARG A 129 -15.62 0.08 12.96
N LEU A 130 -15.35 1.30 12.50
CA LEU A 130 -15.10 2.45 13.38
C LEU A 130 -16.41 2.82 14.07
N LYS A 131 -16.28 3.27 15.33
CA LYS A 131 -17.44 3.65 16.13
C LYS A 131 -17.29 5.06 16.65
N TYR A 132 -18.42 5.78 16.67
CA TYR A 132 -18.55 7.06 17.33
C TYR A 132 -19.71 6.96 18.31
N GLN A 133 -19.46 7.26 19.59
CA GLN A 133 -20.46 7.12 20.66
C GLN A 133 -21.14 5.72 20.68
N GLY A 134 -20.36 4.67 20.37
CA GLY A 134 -20.84 3.29 20.32
C GLY A 134 -21.58 2.89 19.03
N GLN A 135 -21.86 3.81 18.13
CA GLN A 135 -22.55 3.58 16.86
C GLN A 135 -21.57 3.39 15.71
N PRO A 136 -21.86 2.50 14.73
CA PRO A 136 -21.03 2.35 13.53
C PRO A 136 -21.07 3.60 12.66
N LEU A 137 -20.03 3.80 11.86
CA LEU A 137 -19.90 4.93 10.95
C LEU A 137 -20.09 4.51 9.49
N HIS A 138 -20.85 5.28 8.72
CA HIS A 138 -21.12 5.00 7.31
C HIS A 138 -20.57 6.13 6.44
N PHE A 139 -19.40 5.90 5.84
CA PHE A 139 -18.72 6.88 4.99
C PHE A 139 -19.28 6.89 3.58
N GLN A 140 -19.44 8.08 3.03
CA GLN A 140 -19.97 8.33 1.69
C GLN A 140 -19.29 9.54 1.08
N ASN A 141 -19.22 9.58 -0.25
CA ASN A 141 -18.77 10.73 -1.02
C ASN A 141 -17.41 11.30 -0.53
N THR A 142 -16.46 10.41 -0.23
CA THR A 142 -15.17 10.83 0.32
C THR A 142 -14.31 11.40 -0.79
N GLN A 143 -13.83 12.62 -0.62
CA GLN A 143 -12.85 13.27 -1.49
C GLN A 143 -11.55 13.50 -0.71
N MET A 144 -10.43 13.10 -1.31
CA MET A 144 -9.10 13.36 -0.79
C MET A 144 -8.31 14.21 -1.76
N THR A 145 -7.68 15.26 -1.25
CA THR A 145 -6.82 16.16 -2.04
C THR A 145 -5.59 16.56 -1.24
N ILE A 146 -4.54 16.95 -1.94
CA ILE A 146 -3.30 17.50 -1.39
C ILE A 146 -3.36 19.01 -1.63
N THR A 147 -3.33 19.78 -0.55
CA THR A 147 -3.36 21.24 -0.61
C THR A 147 -2.01 21.81 -1.09
N GLU A 148 -1.98 23.10 -1.43
CA GLU A 148 -0.76 23.79 -1.87
C GLU A 148 0.37 23.73 -0.81
N ASP A 149 0.01 23.73 0.47
CA ASP A 149 0.94 23.57 1.61
C ASP A 149 1.27 22.10 1.93
N ARG A 150 0.95 21.17 1.00
CA ARG A 150 1.22 19.72 1.10
C ARG A 150 0.55 19.03 2.29
N ALA A 151 -0.57 19.56 2.78
CA ALA A 151 -1.43 18.86 3.71
C ALA A 151 -2.42 17.97 2.95
N LEU A 152 -2.79 16.84 3.54
CA LEU A 152 -3.89 16.02 3.04
C LEU A 152 -5.20 16.60 3.56
N ARG A 153 -6.10 16.97 2.66
CA ARG A 153 -7.49 17.31 2.96
C ARG A 153 -8.38 16.10 2.75
N LEU A 154 -9.28 15.87 3.69
CA LEU A 154 -10.35 14.89 3.60
C LEU A 154 -11.68 15.64 3.73
N ASN A 155 -12.56 15.46 2.76
CA ASN A 155 -13.96 15.84 2.84
C ASN A 155 -14.83 14.60 2.66
N THR A 156 -15.78 14.36 3.56
CA THR A 156 -16.61 13.15 3.55
C THR A 156 -17.95 13.38 4.22
N GLN A 157 -18.94 12.57 3.85
CA GLN A 157 -20.22 12.47 4.53
C GLN A 157 -20.24 11.23 5.39
N VAL A 158 -20.55 11.39 6.68
CA VAL A 158 -20.55 10.29 7.64
C VAL A 158 -21.92 10.14 8.29
N GLY A 159 -22.60 9.05 7.98
CA GLY A 159 -23.77 8.60 8.74
C GLY A 159 -23.34 7.96 10.07
N VAL A 160 -24.05 8.25 11.15
CA VAL A 160 -23.81 7.66 12.48
C VAL A 160 -24.97 6.74 12.85
N GLY A 161 -24.69 5.45 13.00
CA GLY A 161 -25.71 4.43 13.24
C GLY A 161 -26.79 4.43 12.16
N SER A 162 -28.06 4.42 12.58
CA SER A 162 -29.22 4.48 11.67
C SER A 162 -29.73 5.91 11.39
N SER A 163 -28.94 6.95 11.68
CA SER A 163 -29.32 8.32 11.37
C SER A 163 -29.43 8.52 9.85
N ASN A 164 -30.51 9.18 9.41
CA ASN A 164 -30.73 9.52 8.01
C ASN A 164 -30.06 10.85 7.60
N GLN A 165 -29.48 11.58 8.54
CA GLN A 165 -28.77 12.83 8.26
C GLN A 165 -27.26 12.60 8.44
N PRO A 166 -26.48 12.53 7.34
CA PRO A 166 -25.03 12.44 7.43
C PRO A 166 -24.45 13.75 7.93
N ILE A 167 -23.35 13.65 8.67
CA ILE A 167 -22.55 14.77 9.14
C ILE A 167 -21.44 14.99 8.10
N ASP A 168 -21.35 16.20 7.57
CA ASP A 168 -20.22 16.60 6.74
C ASP A 168 -18.98 16.75 7.63
N VAL A 169 -17.90 16.06 7.27
CA VAL A 169 -16.61 16.15 7.95
C VAL A 169 -15.58 16.69 6.96
N ASP A 170 -14.88 17.75 7.37
CA ASP A 170 -13.81 18.37 6.60
C ASP A 170 -12.63 18.68 7.53
N PHE A 171 -11.46 18.14 7.19
CA PHE A 171 -10.23 18.48 7.87
C PHE A 171 -9.03 18.44 6.92
N THR A 172 -7.99 19.18 7.28
CA THR A 172 -6.64 19.04 6.71
C THR A 172 -5.68 18.51 7.77
N ALA A 173 -4.69 17.73 7.35
CA ALA A 173 -3.66 17.19 8.22
C ALA A 173 -2.32 17.06 7.49
N ASN A 174 -1.22 17.27 8.20
CA ASN A 174 0.09 16.85 7.72
C ASN A 174 0.27 15.35 8.04
N ILE A 175 1.05 14.67 7.20
CA ILE A 175 1.41 13.26 7.41
C ILE A 175 2.86 13.21 7.86
N GLU A 176 3.09 12.57 8.99
CA GLU A 176 4.42 12.36 9.55
C GLU A 176 4.66 10.87 9.82
N VAL A 177 5.94 10.48 9.75
CA VAL A 177 6.41 9.15 10.14
C VAL A 177 6.95 9.22 11.55
N GLU A 178 6.38 8.42 12.45
CA GLU A 178 6.83 8.29 13.84
C GLU A 178 7.48 6.91 14.02
N GLU A 179 8.65 6.87 14.67
CA GLU A 179 9.40 5.63 14.99
C GLU A 179 9.70 4.74 13.76
N ARG A 180 9.69 5.30 12.54
CA ARG A 180 9.81 4.55 11.27
C ARG A 180 8.78 3.42 11.12
N ARG A 181 7.65 3.52 11.82
CA ARG A 181 6.67 2.44 11.92
C ARG A 181 5.22 2.92 11.92
N LYS A 182 4.96 4.12 12.38
CA LYS A 182 3.60 4.68 12.41
C LYS A 182 3.50 5.81 11.40
N ILE A 183 2.39 5.84 10.69
CA ILE A 183 2.01 6.99 9.88
C ILE A 183 0.98 7.77 10.70
N LYS A 184 1.28 9.03 11.00
CA LYS A 184 0.45 9.90 11.85
C LYS A 184 -0.07 11.08 11.06
N PHE A 185 -1.34 11.38 11.28
CA PHE A 185 -2.00 12.60 10.88
C PHE A 185 -1.82 13.61 12.03
N VAL A 186 -1.07 14.66 11.77
CA VAL A 186 -0.69 15.70 12.74
C VAL A 186 -1.09 17.09 12.24
N ASN A 187 -1.00 18.09 13.13
CA ASN A 187 -1.36 19.49 12.83
C ASN A 187 -2.75 19.63 12.21
N VAL A 188 -3.71 18.82 12.70
CA VAL A 188 -5.03 18.70 12.08
C VAL A 188 -5.83 19.98 12.28
N LYS A 189 -6.36 20.54 11.19
CA LYS A 189 -7.29 21.67 11.20
C LYS A 189 -8.66 21.17 10.76
N TYR A 190 -9.65 21.33 11.62
CA TYR A 190 -11.03 20.90 11.37
C TYR A 190 -11.88 22.10 10.95
N ASN A 191 -12.82 21.85 10.04
CA ASN A 191 -13.82 22.82 9.61
C ASN A 191 -15.23 22.30 9.90
N GLY A 192 -16.20 23.21 10.00
CA GLY A 192 -17.60 22.89 10.22
C GLY A 192 -18.11 23.29 11.60
N ASN A 193 -19.28 22.77 11.97
CA ASN A 193 -19.87 23.01 13.28
C ASN A 193 -19.22 22.13 14.36
N GLN A 194 -19.64 22.28 15.61
CA GLN A 194 -19.06 21.53 16.73
C GLN A 194 -19.18 20.01 16.56
N GLU A 195 -20.30 19.53 16.03
CA GLU A 195 -20.54 18.10 15.79
C GLU A 195 -19.60 17.53 14.72
N SER A 196 -19.42 18.23 13.59
CA SER A 196 -18.45 17.88 12.54
C SER A 196 -17.02 17.81 13.09
N ILE A 197 -16.64 18.78 13.95
CA ILE A 197 -15.31 18.84 14.55
C ILE A 197 -15.09 17.67 15.50
N ASP A 198 -16.06 17.35 16.36
CA ASP A 198 -15.91 16.28 17.34
C ASP A 198 -15.87 14.89 16.69
N LEU A 199 -16.68 14.69 15.63
CA LEU A 199 -16.58 13.50 14.80
C LEU A 199 -15.22 13.43 14.09
N GLY A 200 -14.77 14.53 13.49
CA GLY A 200 -13.46 14.62 12.85
C GLY A 200 -12.31 14.23 13.77
N LYS A 201 -12.30 14.72 15.02
CA LYS A 201 -11.30 14.32 16.03
C LYS A 201 -11.33 12.83 16.32
N SER A 202 -12.52 12.28 16.55
CA SER A 202 -12.69 10.84 16.75
C SER A 202 -12.15 10.04 15.57
N LEU A 203 -12.39 10.47 14.33
CA LEU A 203 -11.86 9.81 13.14
C LEU A 203 -10.33 9.82 13.08
N ILE A 204 -9.71 10.97 13.36
CA ILE A 204 -8.25 11.08 13.41
C ILE A 204 -7.67 10.14 14.47
N ASP A 205 -8.28 10.07 15.65
CA ASP A 205 -7.82 9.16 16.71
C ASP A 205 -7.89 7.69 16.25
N HIS A 206 -8.98 7.29 15.59
CA HIS A 206 -9.11 5.94 15.04
C HIS A 206 -8.06 5.64 13.97
N VAL A 207 -7.86 6.56 13.02
CA VAL A 207 -6.91 6.38 11.90
C VAL A 207 -5.48 6.35 12.43
N ASN A 208 -5.11 7.25 13.34
CA ASN A 208 -3.78 7.28 13.97
C ASN A 208 -3.49 6.05 14.83
N ASN A 209 -4.52 5.35 15.30
CA ASN A 209 -4.38 4.06 15.95
C ASN A 209 -4.29 2.91 14.95
N LEU A 210 -4.98 3.01 13.80
CA LEU A 210 -4.97 1.97 12.77
C LEU A 210 -3.61 1.91 12.05
N LEU A 211 -3.02 3.07 11.75
CA LEU A 211 -1.80 3.19 10.94
C LEU A 211 -0.50 2.97 11.72
N ASP A 212 -0.49 1.93 12.53
CA ASP A 212 0.72 1.34 13.12
C ASP A 212 1.09 0.08 12.33
N LEU A 213 2.24 0.10 11.65
CA LEU A 213 2.63 -0.97 10.73
C LEU A 213 2.79 -2.34 11.41
N ASP A 214 3.02 -2.41 12.72
CA ASP A 214 3.06 -3.70 13.44
C ASP A 214 1.71 -4.41 13.44
N LYS A 215 0.59 -3.67 13.29
CA LYS A 215 -0.75 -4.26 13.18
C LYS A 215 -0.98 -4.95 11.83
N PHE A 216 -0.10 -4.72 10.86
CA PHE A 216 -0.14 -5.31 9.53
C PHE A 216 1.01 -6.30 9.29
N ALA A 217 1.95 -6.41 10.23
CA ALA A 217 3.05 -7.35 10.13
C ALA A 217 2.52 -8.79 10.13
N ILE A 218 2.87 -9.53 9.08
CA ILE A 218 2.65 -10.98 9.01
C ILE A 218 3.66 -11.65 9.96
N GLU A 219 3.34 -12.85 10.46
CA GLU A 219 4.24 -13.63 11.32
C GLU A 219 5.67 -13.67 10.74
N ASN A 220 6.67 -13.35 11.57
CA ASN A 220 8.09 -13.24 11.21
C ASN A 220 8.45 -12.15 10.18
N THR A 221 7.64 -11.10 10.05
CA THR A 221 7.92 -9.92 9.21
C THR A 221 8.04 -8.66 10.07
N GLN A 222 8.98 -7.77 9.72
CA GLN A 222 9.03 -6.41 10.25
C GLN A 222 8.86 -5.41 9.10
N LEU A 223 7.94 -4.47 9.25
CA LEU A 223 7.73 -3.38 8.29
C LEU A 223 8.28 -2.08 8.87
N ARG A 224 8.94 -1.29 8.01
CA ARG A 224 9.41 0.05 8.34
C ARG A 224 9.04 1.00 7.22
N VAL A 225 8.74 2.24 7.58
CA VAL A 225 8.47 3.35 6.66
C VAL A 225 9.52 4.44 6.88
N GLU A 226 9.94 5.05 5.78
CA GLU A 226 10.89 6.18 5.75
C GLU A 226 10.21 7.43 5.21
#